data_AF-A0A518B1J5-F1
#
_entry.id   AF-A0A518B1J5-F1
#
_cell.length_a   1.000
_cell.length_b   1.000
_cell.length_c   1.000
_cell.angle_alpha   90.00
_cell.angle_beta   90.00
_cell.angle_gamma   90.00
#
_symmetry.space_group_name_H-M   'P 1'
#
loop_
_entity.id
_entity.type
_entity.pdbx_description
1 polymer ?
#
loop_
_entity_poly.entity_id
_entity_poly.type
_entity_poly.pdbx_seq_one_letter_code
_entity_poly.pdbx_strand_id
1 'polypeptide(L)'
;MVNSRKFWAVVTLSGITGIAFLGGQLVASDDHPDQEQSLVQRVHEARDAYQASLERLRAYYVQTQDSEAQRWVEQELTAYHMILKTPYILNLDLPSRDLRPDSSIINANQIFRQALDWLNKSSFTEREANYKRAELLLQRLVHDYPRSDKLDEACYYLGQIYSSKYFQQYRRAAAYYERVFHYEPNTNLDARNRAAFLYENYIADRRRAVELYQEVLRREVDPEKTREANKRLSALLNNRTAQRQ
;
A
#
# COMPACT_ATOMS: atom_id res chain seq x y z
N MET A 1 32.87 -58.77 24.50
CA MET A 1 32.76 -59.28 23.13
C MET A 1 31.41 -58.86 22.56
N VAL A 2 31.41 -58.26 21.36
CA VAL A 2 30.26 -57.91 20.47
C VAL A 2 29.25 -56.90 21.05
N ASN A 3 29.43 -55.58 20.91
CA ASN A 3 29.32 -54.69 19.74
C ASN A 3 27.88 -54.31 19.34
N SER A 4 27.64 -53.00 19.43
CA SER A 4 26.44 -52.22 19.09
C SER A 4 26.18 -52.19 17.58
N ARG A 5 24.91 -52.13 17.14
CA ARG A 5 24.48 -51.19 16.09
C ARG A 5 22.95 -51.11 15.90
N LYS A 6 22.54 -49.86 15.72
CA LYS A 6 21.21 -49.31 15.44
C LYS A 6 20.76 -49.71 14.02
N PHE A 7 19.48 -50.04 13.87
CA PHE A 7 18.80 -50.16 12.58
C PHE A 7 18.34 -48.78 12.09
N TRP A 8 18.78 -48.38 10.91
CA TRP A 8 18.16 -47.34 10.08
C TRP A 8 17.50 -48.07 8.89
N ALA A 9 16.21 -47.85 8.69
CA ALA A 9 15.51 -48.29 7.49
C ALA A 9 15.66 -47.21 6.41
N VAL A 10 16.36 -47.55 5.33
CA VAL A 10 16.41 -46.78 4.10
C VAL A 10 15.36 -47.36 3.17
N VAL A 11 14.30 -46.60 2.89
CA VAL A 11 13.38 -46.86 1.78
C VAL A 11 13.90 -46.07 0.59
N THR A 12 14.42 -46.79 -0.41
CA THR A 12 14.87 -46.22 -1.68
C THR A 12 13.67 -46.01 -2.61
N LEU A 13 13.41 -44.75 -2.98
CA LEU A 13 12.58 -44.42 -4.13
C LEU A 13 13.36 -44.74 -5.41
N SER A 14 12.84 -45.70 -6.17
CA SER A 14 13.24 -45.93 -7.57
C SER A 14 12.35 -45.10 -8.48
N GLY A 15 12.97 -44.32 -9.37
CA GLY A 15 12.29 -43.69 -10.49
C GLY A 15 12.50 -42.18 -10.54
N ILE A 16 13.56 -41.75 -11.22
CA ILE A 16 13.48 -40.81 -12.35
C ILE A 16 14.84 -40.90 -13.08
N THR A 17 14.72 -41.21 -14.36
CA THR A 17 15.75 -41.37 -15.37
C THR A 17 16.41 -40.02 -15.71
N GLY A 18 17.75 -40.04 -15.75
CA GLY A 18 18.64 -39.28 -16.63
C GLY A 18 18.34 -37.79 -16.91
N ILE A 19 19.10 -36.90 -16.25
CA ILE A 19 19.36 -35.55 -16.77
C ILE A 19 20.46 -35.67 -17.82
N ALA A 20 20.09 -35.68 -19.10
CA ALA A 20 20.99 -35.40 -20.21
C ALA A 20 21.18 -33.88 -20.30
N PHE A 21 22.36 -33.40 -19.91
CA PHE A 21 22.73 -31.99 -20.04
C PHE A 21 23.28 -31.75 -21.46
N LEU A 22 22.38 -31.46 -22.40
CA LEU A 22 22.73 -31.02 -23.75
C LEU A 22 22.23 -29.59 -23.95
N GLY A 23 23.20 -28.68 -24.13
CA GLY A 23 23.11 -27.33 -24.69
C GLY A 23 21.71 -26.74 -24.86
N GLY A 24 21.12 -26.28 -23.76
CA GLY A 24 19.98 -25.36 -23.81
C GLY A 24 20.51 -23.93 -23.91
N GLN A 25 20.36 -23.34 -25.10
CA GLN A 25 20.36 -21.88 -25.26
C GLN A 25 19.56 -21.26 -24.10
N LEU A 26 20.18 -20.33 -23.38
CA LEU A 26 19.47 -19.35 -22.57
C LEU A 26 18.59 -18.56 -23.55
N VAL A 27 17.38 -19.07 -23.81
CA VAL A 27 16.31 -18.27 -24.35
C VAL A 27 16.03 -17.26 -23.25
N ALA A 28 16.54 -16.05 -23.45
CA ALA A 28 16.05 -14.89 -22.73
C ALA A 28 14.54 -14.91 -22.91
N SER A 29 13.81 -15.33 -21.88
CA SER A 29 12.37 -15.13 -21.84
C SER A 29 12.20 -13.63 -21.95
N ASP A 30 11.64 -13.17 -23.06
CA ASP A 30 11.16 -11.80 -23.20
C ASP A 30 10.39 -11.46 -21.91
N ASP A 31 10.97 -10.58 -21.08
CA ASP A 31 10.30 -10.02 -19.92
C ASP A 31 9.11 -9.26 -20.45
N HIS A 32 7.95 -9.91 -20.52
CA HIS A 32 6.70 -9.29 -20.92
C HIS A 32 6.11 -8.63 -19.67
N PRO A 33 6.08 -7.28 -19.56
CA PRO A 33 5.42 -6.57 -18.46
C PRO A 33 3.98 -7.05 -18.24
N ASP A 34 3.34 -7.51 -19.32
CA ASP A 34 2.00 -8.08 -19.34
C ASP A 34 1.87 -9.37 -18.52
N GLN A 35 2.93 -10.19 -18.46
CA GLN A 35 2.93 -11.43 -17.68
C GLN A 35 3.02 -11.14 -16.17
N GLU A 36 3.90 -10.24 -15.75
CA GLU A 36 4.00 -9.81 -14.35
C GLU A 36 2.67 -9.18 -13.91
N GLN A 37 2.14 -8.25 -14.70
CA GLN A 37 0.84 -7.62 -14.43
C GLN A 37 -0.28 -8.65 -14.28
N SER A 38 -0.34 -9.65 -15.16
CA SER A 38 -1.30 -10.76 -15.05
C SER A 38 -1.11 -11.59 -13.79
N LEU A 39 0.12 -11.84 -13.37
CA LEU A 39 0.41 -12.56 -12.12
C LEU A 39 -0.03 -11.77 -10.88
N VAL A 40 0.29 -10.48 -10.84
CA VAL A 40 -0.08 -9.60 -9.73
C VAL A 40 -1.60 -9.44 -9.65
N GLN A 41 -2.27 -9.27 -10.80
CA GLN A 41 -3.73 -9.23 -10.87
C GLN A 41 -4.36 -10.50 -10.29
N ARG A 42 -3.84 -11.69 -10.65
CA ARG A 42 -4.32 -12.96 -10.07
C ARG A 42 -4.12 -13.04 -8.55
N VAL A 43 -3.06 -12.44 -8.00
CA VAL A 43 -2.85 -12.37 -6.55
C VAL A 43 -3.90 -11.48 -5.89
N HIS A 44 -4.26 -10.35 -6.50
CA HIS A 44 -5.34 -9.49 -6.01
C HIS A 44 -6.68 -10.22 -6.04
N GLU A 45 -7.02 -10.85 -7.16
CA GLU A 45 -8.26 -11.63 -7.30
C GLU A 45 -8.35 -12.76 -6.25
N ALA A 46 -7.26 -13.49 -6.01
CA ALA A 46 -7.23 -14.54 -4.99
C ALA A 46 -7.44 -13.98 -3.56
N ARG A 47 -6.86 -12.82 -3.26
CA ARG A 47 -7.03 -12.11 -1.99
C ARG A 47 -8.47 -11.66 -1.78
N ASP A 48 -9.09 -11.09 -2.80
CA ASP A 48 -10.48 -10.63 -2.77
C ASP A 48 -11.43 -11.83 -2.62
N ALA A 49 -11.18 -12.91 -3.36
CA ALA A 49 -11.96 -14.14 -3.27
C ALA A 49 -11.87 -14.79 -1.88
N TYR A 50 -10.68 -14.81 -1.27
CA TYR A 50 -10.49 -15.33 0.09
C TYR A 50 -11.22 -14.49 1.13
N GLN A 51 -11.09 -13.15 1.07
CA GLN A 51 -11.83 -12.24 1.96
C GLN A 51 -13.34 -12.44 1.82
N ALA A 52 -13.85 -12.44 0.59
CA ALA A 52 -15.28 -12.63 0.31
C ALA A 52 -15.79 -13.99 0.84
N SER A 53 -14.96 -15.03 0.78
CA SER A 53 -15.30 -16.35 1.32
C SER A 53 -15.42 -16.33 2.84
N LEU A 54 -14.50 -15.67 3.54
CA LEU A 54 -14.57 -15.49 4.99
C LEU A 54 -15.78 -14.62 5.41
N GLU A 55 -16.10 -13.56 4.65
CA GLU A 55 -17.27 -12.72 4.93
C GLU A 55 -18.59 -13.49 4.78
N ARG A 56 -18.71 -14.33 3.75
CA ARG A 56 -19.87 -15.23 3.56
C ARG A 56 -19.97 -16.24 4.70
N LEU A 57 -18.84 -16.83 5.11
CA LEU A 57 -18.79 -17.78 6.20
C LEU A 57 -19.20 -17.14 7.55
N ARG A 58 -18.73 -15.91 7.81
CA ARG A 58 -19.17 -15.12 8.97
C ARG A 58 -20.68 -14.89 8.93
N ALA A 59 -21.22 -14.47 7.79
CA ALA A 59 -22.66 -14.22 7.64
C ALA A 59 -23.50 -15.49 7.89
N TYR A 60 -23.04 -16.63 7.41
CA TYR A 60 -23.66 -17.93 7.68
C TYR A 60 -23.68 -18.24 9.19
N TYR A 61 -22.55 -18.11 9.90
CA TYR A 61 -22.50 -18.42 11.34
C TYR A 61 -23.32 -17.45 12.20
N VAL A 62 -23.42 -16.17 11.79
CA VAL A 62 -24.36 -15.22 12.43
C VAL A 62 -25.80 -15.69 12.26
N GLN A 63 -26.17 -16.17 11.06
CA GLN A 63 -27.52 -16.64 10.78
C GLN A 63 -27.85 -17.94 11.54
N THR A 64 -26.90 -18.88 11.65
CA THR A 64 -27.08 -20.14 12.39
C THR A 64 -26.86 -20.00 13.89
N GLN A 65 -26.51 -18.82 14.38
CA GLN A 65 -26.20 -18.53 15.79
C GLN A 65 -25.03 -19.36 16.36
N ASP A 66 -24.09 -19.76 15.50
CA ASP A 66 -22.86 -20.46 15.92
C ASP A 66 -21.79 -19.45 16.36
N SER A 67 -21.87 -19.06 17.63
CA SER A 67 -20.99 -18.04 18.20
C SER A 67 -19.50 -18.42 18.22
N GLU A 68 -19.17 -19.71 18.33
CA GLU A 68 -17.78 -20.17 18.37
C GLU A 68 -17.15 -20.09 16.98
N ALA A 69 -17.82 -20.65 15.98
CA ALA A 69 -17.34 -20.59 14.61
C ALA A 69 -17.33 -19.17 14.06
N GLN A 70 -18.32 -18.34 14.42
CA GLN A 70 -18.31 -16.90 14.12
C GLN A 70 -17.03 -16.25 14.65
N ARG A 71 -16.67 -16.49 15.92
CA ARG A 71 -15.47 -15.92 16.53
C ARG A 71 -14.20 -16.33 15.80
N TRP A 72 -14.07 -17.58 15.36
CA TRP A 72 -12.90 -18.04 14.61
C TRP A 72 -12.75 -17.31 13.27
N VAL A 73 -13.84 -17.18 12.52
CA VAL A 73 -13.83 -16.47 11.24
C VAL A 73 -13.51 -14.98 11.43
N GLU A 74 -14.02 -14.35 12.48
CA GLU A 74 -13.70 -12.96 12.82
C GLU A 74 -12.21 -12.78 13.19
N GLN A 75 -11.63 -13.73 13.92
CA GLN A 75 -10.20 -13.74 14.23
C GLN A 75 -9.36 -13.89 12.96
N GLU A 76 -9.75 -14.80 12.06
CA GLU A 76 -9.07 -15.01 10.78
C GLU A 76 -9.18 -13.78 9.86
N LEU A 77 -10.36 -13.19 9.73
CA LEU A 77 -10.57 -11.92 9.02
C LEU A 77 -9.71 -10.80 9.62
N THR A 78 -9.65 -10.71 10.95
CA THR A 78 -8.83 -9.70 11.63
C THR A 78 -7.36 -9.91 11.28
N ALA A 79 -6.84 -11.13 11.42
CA ALA A 79 -5.47 -11.47 11.05
C ALA A 79 -5.19 -11.15 9.58
N TYR A 80 -6.10 -11.52 8.67
CA TYR A 80 -5.99 -11.25 7.24
C TYR A 80 -5.86 -9.76 6.92
N HIS A 81 -6.62 -8.89 7.59
CA HIS A 81 -6.52 -7.44 7.41
C HIS A 81 -5.23 -6.85 8.03
N MET A 82 -4.72 -7.46 9.10
CA MET A 82 -3.47 -7.03 9.74
C MET A 82 -2.24 -7.35 8.90
N ILE A 83 -2.28 -8.40 8.07
CA ILE A 83 -1.17 -8.76 7.19
C ILE A 83 -0.87 -7.59 6.23
N LEU A 84 0.42 -7.23 6.18
CA LEU A 84 0.96 -6.27 5.22
C LEU A 84 0.86 -6.85 3.80
N LYS A 85 0.10 -6.18 2.94
CA LYS A 85 -0.04 -6.55 1.52
C LYS A 85 0.90 -5.70 0.70
N THR A 86 2.01 -6.30 0.27
CA THR A 86 3.02 -5.63 -0.56
C THR A 86 2.45 -5.27 -1.93
N PRO A 87 2.63 -4.01 -2.39
CA PRO A 87 2.32 -3.63 -3.74
C PRO A 87 3.43 -4.06 -4.68
N TYR A 88 3.23 -5.15 -5.43
CA TYR A 88 4.22 -5.61 -6.41
C TYR A 88 4.31 -4.63 -7.58
N ILE A 89 3.15 -4.25 -8.13
CA ILE A 89 3.03 -3.18 -9.13
C ILE A 89 2.21 -2.06 -8.53
N LEU A 90 2.87 -0.97 -8.16
CA LEU A 90 2.27 0.14 -7.43
C LEU A 90 1.04 0.74 -8.14
N ASN A 91 1.04 0.77 -9.47
CA ASN A 91 -0.06 1.36 -10.23
C ASN A 91 -1.38 0.57 -10.12
N LEU A 92 -1.34 -0.74 -9.81
CA LEU A 92 -2.53 -1.56 -9.61
C LEU A 92 -3.16 -1.36 -8.23
N ASP A 93 -2.37 -0.96 -7.24
CA ASP A 93 -2.81 -0.73 -5.85
C ASP A 93 -3.31 0.70 -5.56
N LEU A 94 -3.26 1.56 -6.57
CA LEU A 94 -3.69 2.95 -6.48
C LEU A 94 -5.02 3.12 -7.23
N PRO A 95 -5.90 4.02 -6.78
CA PRO A 95 -7.09 4.37 -7.57
C PRO A 95 -6.71 4.86 -8.97
N SER A 96 -7.58 4.73 -9.97
CA SER A 96 -7.28 5.21 -11.33
C SER A 96 -7.04 6.72 -11.36
N ARG A 97 -6.13 7.22 -12.24
CA ARG A 97 -5.96 8.67 -12.44
C ARG A 97 -7.17 9.31 -13.11
N ASP A 98 -8.00 8.52 -13.78
CA ASP A 98 -9.11 9.01 -14.58
C ASP A 98 -10.39 9.26 -13.76
N LEU A 99 -10.34 9.06 -12.44
CA LEU A 99 -11.45 9.33 -11.53
C LEU A 99 -11.76 10.82 -11.46
N ARG A 100 -13.04 11.15 -11.32
CA ARG A 100 -13.56 12.52 -11.23
C ARG A 100 -14.36 12.70 -9.93
N PRO A 101 -13.70 13.11 -8.83
CA PRO A 101 -14.38 13.41 -7.58
C PRO A 101 -15.14 14.72 -7.69
N ASP A 102 -16.45 14.64 -7.92
CA ASP A 102 -17.31 15.81 -8.19
C ASP A 102 -18.59 15.85 -7.36
N SER A 103 -18.82 14.84 -6.52
CA SER A 103 -20.10 14.61 -5.88
C SER A 103 -19.93 14.38 -4.39
N SER A 104 -20.71 15.10 -3.57
CA SER A 104 -20.79 14.81 -2.14
C SER A 104 -21.73 13.63 -1.89
N ILE A 105 -21.19 12.50 -1.46
CA ILE A 105 -21.95 11.25 -1.26
C ILE A 105 -22.08 10.98 0.24
N ILE A 106 -23.32 10.91 0.74
CA ILE A 106 -23.60 10.76 2.19
C ILE A 106 -22.87 9.56 2.79
N ASN A 107 -22.95 8.39 2.15
CA ASN A 107 -22.30 7.18 2.65
C ASN A 107 -20.76 7.29 2.64
N ALA A 108 -20.18 7.92 1.60
CA ALA A 108 -18.75 8.15 1.54
C ALA A 108 -18.29 9.11 2.66
N ASN A 109 -19.06 10.17 2.91
CA ASN A 109 -18.83 11.11 4.00
C ASN A 109 -18.88 10.43 5.38
N GLN A 110 -19.80 9.49 5.58
CA GLN A 110 -19.88 8.71 6.82
C GLN A 110 -18.66 7.80 7.01
N ILE A 111 -18.27 7.05 5.97
CA ILE A 111 -17.08 6.18 6.00
C ILE A 111 -15.83 7.00 6.28
N PHE A 112 -15.71 8.17 5.64
CA PHE A 112 -14.60 9.09 5.84
C PHE A 112 -14.50 9.56 7.30
N ARG A 113 -15.62 10.04 7.88
CA ARG A 113 -15.66 10.46 9.30
C ARG A 113 -15.26 9.33 10.24
N GLN A 114 -15.78 8.12 10.01
CA GLN A 114 -15.40 6.95 10.82
C GLN A 114 -13.90 6.65 10.72
N ALA A 115 -13.30 6.79 9.53
CA ALA A 115 -11.86 6.62 9.37
C ALA A 115 -11.07 7.67 10.18
N LEU A 116 -11.50 8.93 10.16
CA LEU A 116 -10.89 9.99 10.97
C LEU A 116 -11.06 9.75 12.46
N ASP A 117 -12.20 9.23 12.91
CA ASP A 117 -12.41 8.85 14.31
C ASP A 117 -11.37 7.82 14.76
N TRP A 118 -11.03 6.84 13.91
CA TRP A 118 -9.95 5.89 14.20
C TRP A 118 -8.57 6.56 14.24
N LEU A 119 -8.27 7.46 13.31
CA LEU A 119 -6.99 8.19 13.31
C LEU A 119 -6.82 9.10 14.53
N ASN A 120 -7.92 9.67 15.04
CA ASN A 120 -7.92 10.60 16.17
C ASN A 120 -7.91 9.90 17.54
N LYS A 121 -8.11 8.57 17.61
CA LYS A 121 -8.02 7.83 18.87
C LYS A 121 -6.58 7.89 19.41
N SER A 122 -6.43 8.49 20.59
CA SER A 122 -5.14 8.86 21.19
C SER A 122 -4.34 7.69 21.79
N SER A 123 -4.94 6.50 21.90
CA SER A 123 -4.28 5.32 22.47
C SER A 123 -3.00 4.98 21.72
N PHE A 124 -1.86 5.14 22.37
CA PHE A 124 -0.55 4.84 21.78
C PHE A 124 -0.36 3.34 21.52
N THR A 125 -0.88 2.49 22.43
CA THR A 125 -0.77 1.03 22.34
C THR A 125 -1.60 0.44 21.20
N GLU A 126 -2.71 1.10 20.83
CA GLU A 126 -3.61 0.63 19.78
C GLU A 126 -3.42 1.35 18.45
N ARG A 127 -2.42 2.24 18.35
CA ARG A 127 -2.28 3.13 17.19
C ARG A 127 -2.12 2.39 15.87
N GLU A 128 -1.37 1.29 15.85
CA GLU A 128 -1.23 0.44 14.66
C GLU A 128 -2.57 -0.16 14.22
N ALA A 129 -3.31 -0.74 15.17
CA ALA A 129 -4.63 -1.31 14.91
C ALA A 129 -5.64 -0.24 14.47
N ASN A 130 -5.56 0.97 15.04
CA ASN A 130 -6.38 2.10 14.63
C ASN A 130 -6.05 2.58 13.21
N TYR A 131 -4.76 2.62 12.85
CA TYR A 131 -4.34 2.93 11.48
C TYR A 131 -4.82 1.86 10.50
N LYS A 132 -4.79 0.59 10.89
CA LYS A 132 -5.35 -0.51 10.09
C LYS A 132 -6.85 -0.38 9.87
N ARG A 133 -7.62 -0.01 10.90
CA ARG A 133 -9.07 0.25 10.77
C ARG A 133 -9.37 1.44 9.87
N ALA A 134 -8.60 2.52 10.01
CA ALA A 134 -8.70 3.68 9.13
C ALA A 134 -8.32 3.33 7.68
N GLU A 135 -7.24 2.56 7.47
CA GLU A 135 -6.80 2.08 6.16
C GLU A 135 -7.94 1.37 5.42
N LEU A 136 -8.60 0.40 6.07
CA LEU A 136 -9.70 -0.37 5.47
C LEU A 136 -10.88 0.53 5.06
N LEU A 137 -11.27 1.48 5.91
CA LEU A 137 -12.36 2.40 5.61
C LEU A 137 -12.01 3.34 4.45
N LEU A 138 -10.79 3.88 4.43
CA LEU A 138 -10.34 4.76 3.36
C LEU A 138 -10.15 4.02 2.03
N GLN A 139 -9.60 2.80 2.04
CA GLN A 139 -9.52 1.95 0.85
C GLN A 139 -10.91 1.66 0.29
N ARG A 140 -11.86 1.31 1.17
CA ARG A 140 -13.25 1.11 0.78
C ARG A 140 -13.87 2.37 0.18
N LEU A 141 -13.63 3.54 0.77
CA LEU A 141 -14.10 4.82 0.23
C LEU A 141 -13.60 5.02 -1.21
N VAL A 142 -12.30 4.82 -1.41
CA VAL A 142 -11.63 5.02 -2.69
C VAL A 142 -12.13 4.04 -3.77
N HIS A 143 -12.41 2.80 -3.38
CA HIS A 143 -12.91 1.76 -4.28
C HIS A 143 -14.41 1.91 -4.59
N ASP A 144 -15.26 2.00 -3.56
CA ASP A 144 -16.71 1.94 -3.70
C ASP A 144 -17.32 3.28 -4.16
N TYR A 145 -16.62 4.40 -3.95
CA TYR A 145 -17.12 5.76 -4.22
C TYR A 145 -16.18 6.59 -5.10
N PRO A 146 -15.93 6.17 -6.35
CA PRO A 146 -14.96 6.81 -7.27
C PRO A 146 -15.31 8.26 -7.70
N ARG A 147 -16.51 8.76 -7.34
CA ARG A 147 -16.96 10.14 -7.60
C ARG A 147 -17.04 11.01 -6.36
N SER A 148 -16.67 10.47 -5.20
CA SER A 148 -16.76 11.18 -3.92
C SER A 148 -15.83 12.40 -3.89
N ASP A 149 -16.34 13.54 -3.46
CA ASP A 149 -15.55 14.75 -3.13
C ASP A 149 -14.53 14.54 -1.99
N LYS A 150 -14.52 13.35 -1.36
CA LYS A 150 -13.55 12.92 -0.33
C LYS A 150 -12.37 12.12 -0.85
N LEU A 151 -12.24 11.91 -2.16
CA LEU A 151 -11.18 11.05 -2.70
C LEU A 151 -9.77 11.60 -2.44
N ASP A 152 -9.54 12.90 -2.62
CA ASP A 152 -8.23 13.52 -2.38
C ASP A 152 -7.87 13.49 -0.90
N GLU A 153 -8.80 13.84 0.00
CA GLU A 153 -8.62 13.74 1.44
C GLU A 153 -8.36 12.28 1.87
N ALA A 154 -9.11 11.31 1.33
CA ALA A 154 -8.88 9.90 1.62
C ALA A 154 -7.49 9.43 1.17
N CYS A 155 -7.06 9.83 -0.04
CA CYS A 155 -5.71 9.56 -0.52
C CYS A 155 -4.64 10.19 0.37
N TYR A 156 -4.88 11.40 0.87
CA TYR A 156 -3.97 12.09 1.78
C TYR A 156 -3.78 11.30 3.08
N TYR A 157 -4.86 10.85 3.72
CA TYR A 157 -4.77 10.06 4.94
C TYR A 157 -4.19 8.66 4.70
N LEU A 158 -4.45 8.02 3.55
CA LEU A 158 -3.76 6.79 3.16
C LEU A 158 -2.25 7.01 3.02
N GLY A 159 -1.84 8.13 2.40
CA GLY A 159 -0.45 8.55 2.36
C GLY A 159 0.19 8.68 3.75
N GLN A 160 -0.53 9.28 4.69
CA GLN A 160 -0.07 9.39 6.09
C GLN A 160 0.11 8.02 6.74
N ILE A 161 -0.90 7.14 6.64
CA ILE A 161 -0.86 5.79 7.20
C ILE A 161 0.31 5.00 6.63
N TYR A 162 0.48 4.99 5.30
CA TYR A 162 1.55 4.24 4.65
C TYR A 162 2.96 4.79 4.94
N SER A 163 3.09 6.10 5.18
CA SER A 163 4.36 6.71 5.58
C SER A 163 4.70 6.51 7.07
N SER A 164 3.75 6.01 7.86
CA SER A 164 3.94 5.84 9.30
C SER A 164 4.97 4.75 9.62
N LYS A 165 5.55 4.82 10.82
CA LYS A 165 6.53 3.85 11.32
C LYS A 165 6.03 2.41 11.36
N TYR A 166 4.72 2.19 11.34
CA TYR A 166 4.09 0.87 11.40
C TYR A 166 4.05 0.18 10.03
N PHE A 167 3.96 0.96 8.94
CA PHE A 167 3.81 0.43 7.59
C PHE A 167 5.05 0.63 6.73
N GLN A 168 5.69 1.80 6.83
CA GLN A 168 6.93 2.16 6.12
C GLN A 168 6.88 1.92 4.60
N GLN A 169 5.69 1.99 3.98
CA GLN A 169 5.50 1.83 2.56
C GLN A 169 5.69 3.19 1.85
N TYR A 170 6.89 3.78 1.96
CA TYR A 170 7.15 5.17 1.55
C TYR A 170 6.85 5.44 0.07
N ARG A 171 7.18 4.50 -0.82
CA ARG A 171 6.86 4.64 -2.25
C ARG A 171 5.34 4.65 -2.50
N ARG A 172 4.60 3.78 -1.79
CA ARG A 172 3.13 3.75 -1.85
C ARG A 172 2.53 5.05 -1.29
N ALA A 173 3.06 5.52 -0.16
CA ALA A 173 2.64 6.76 0.47
C ALA A 173 2.84 7.98 -0.45
N ALA A 174 4.02 8.11 -1.06
CA ALA A 174 4.32 9.18 -2.00
C ALA A 174 3.32 9.19 -3.17
N ALA A 175 3.04 8.01 -3.74
CA ALA A 175 2.09 7.93 -4.84
C ALA A 175 0.63 8.25 -4.44
N TYR A 176 0.21 7.91 -3.22
CA TYR A 176 -1.07 8.36 -2.68
C TYR A 176 -1.12 9.89 -2.49
N TYR A 177 -0.05 10.51 -1.99
CA TYR A 177 0.03 11.98 -1.94
C TYR A 177 -0.01 12.61 -3.34
N GLU A 178 0.59 11.98 -4.35
CA GLU A 178 0.45 12.43 -5.75
C GLU A 178 -0.99 12.38 -6.25
N ARG A 179 -1.81 11.43 -5.77
CA ARG A 179 -3.23 11.38 -6.14
C ARG A 179 -4.04 12.55 -5.60
N VAL A 180 -3.67 13.08 -4.43
CA VAL A 180 -4.35 14.23 -3.82
C VAL A 180 -4.38 15.41 -4.78
N PHE A 181 -3.21 15.85 -5.25
CA PHE A 181 -3.11 17.01 -6.13
C PHE A 181 -3.34 16.70 -7.61
N HIS A 182 -3.48 15.42 -7.96
CA HIS A 182 -4.01 15.01 -9.26
C HIS A 182 -5.52 15.19 -9.31
N TYR A 183 -6.23 14.81 -8.24
CA TYR A 183 -7.68 14.98 -8.15
C TYR A 183 -8.10 16.41 -7.83
N GLU A 184 -7.40 17.07 -6.90
CA GLU A 184 -7.66 18.46 -6.52
C GLU A 184 -6.38 19.29 -6.64
N PRO A 185 -6.09 19.85 -7.83
CA PRO A 185 -4.86 20.62 -8.07
C PRO A 185 -4.68 21.84 -7.16
N ASN A 186 -5.76 22.39 -6.61
CA ASN A 186 -5.75 23.54 -5.69
C ASN A 186 -5.99 23.13 -4.23
N THR A 187 -5.70 21.87 -3.89
CA THR A 187 -5.87 21.36 -2.52
C THR A 187 -5.10 22.20 -1.50
N ASN A 188 -5.71 22.44 -0.34
CA ASN A 188 -5.05 23.09 0.80
C ASN A 188 -4.20 22.11 1.62
N LEU A 189 -4.23 20.82 1.29
CA LEU A 189 -3.44 19.79 1.95
C LEU A 189 -1.96 19.91 1.59
N ASP A 190 -1.05 19.63 2.53
CA ASP A 190 0.41 19.68 2.32
C ASP A 190 0.95 18.46 1.52
N ALA A 191 0.12 17.85 0.67
CA ALA A 191 0.42 16.59 -0.02
C ALA A 191 1.69 16.69 -0.89
N ARG A 192 1.90 17.81 -1.59
CA ARG A 192 3.10 18.02 -2.41
C ARG A 192 4.39 18.03 -1.59
N ASN A 193 4.39 18.75 -0.47
CA ASN A 193 5.53 18.80 0.45
C ASN A 193 5.80 17.41 1.05
N ARG A 194 4.75 16.69 1.47
CA ARG A 194 4.90 15.33 2.00
C ARG A 194 5.44 14.35 0.96
N ALA A 195 4.94 14.38 -0.28
CA ALA A 195 5.47 13.57 -1.37
C ALA A 195 6.95 13.90 -1.63
N ALA A 196 7.30 15.19 -1.75
CA ALA A 196 8.68 15.63 -1.96
C ALA A 196 9.62 15.15 -0.85
N PHE A 197 9.19 15.29 0.41
CA PHE A 197 9.93 14.80 1.58
C PHE A 197 10.16 13.29 1.53
N LEU A 198 9.16 12.50 1.14
CA LEU A 198 9.32 11.05 0.99
C LEU A 198 10.29 10.67 -0.13
N TYR A 199 10.21 11.36 -1.28
CA TYR A 199 11.13 11.15 -2.39
C TYR A 199 12.58 11.48 -2.02
N GLU A 200 12.78 12.57 -1.28
CA GLU A 200 14.09 12.99 -0.79
C GLU A 200 14.68 12.00 0.23
N ASN A 201 13.93 11.68 1.29
CA ASN A 201 14.50 11.06 2.49
C ASN A 201 14.40 9.53 2.52
N TYR A 202 13.45 8.93 1.80
CA TYR A 202 13.19 7.48 1.89
C TYR A 202 13.28 6.75 0.56
N ILE A 203 12.92 7.40 -0.56
CA ILE A 203 12.93 6.76 -1.89
C ILE A 203 14.25 7.05 -2.64
N ALA A 204 14.97 8.09 -2.22
CA ALA A 204 16.19 8.60 -2.87
C ALA A 204 15.97 9.05 -4.34
N ASP A 205 14.74 9.43 -4.71
CA ASP A 205 14.46 10.07 -6.00
C ASP A 205 14.55 11.60 -5.86
N ARG A 206 15.79 12.08 -5.84
CA ARG A 206 16.08 13.50 -5.71
C ARG A 206 15.50 14.33 -6.85
N ARG A 207 15.42 13.79 -8.06
CA ARG A 207 14.89 14.52 -9.23
C ARG A 207 13.42 14.82 -9.00
N ARG A 208 12.64 13.80 -8.65
CA ARG A 208 11.21 13.96 -8.36
C ARG A 208 10.97 14.87 -7.16
N ALA A 209 11.80 14.77 -6.10
CA ALA A 209 11.71 15.68 -4.96
C ALA A 209 11.90 17.15 -5.36
N VAL A 210 12.89 17.46 -6.20
CA VAL A 210 13.13 18.83 -6.71
C VAL A 210 11.94 19.34 -7.52
N GLU A 211 11.39 18.52 -8.42
CA GLU A 211 10.20 18.88 -9.22
C GLU A 211 9.02 19.27 -8.31
N LEU A 212 8.75 18.46 -7.28
CA LEU A 212 7.64 18.70 -6.35
C LEU A 212 7.86 19.91 -5.45
N TYR A 213 9.06 20.15 -4.93
CA TYR A 213 9.35 21.37 -4.17
C TYR A 213 9.20 22.64 -5.04
N GLN A 214 9.58 22.58 -6.31
CA GLN A 214 9.32 23.67 -7.26
C GLN A 214 7.82 23.87 -7.55
N GLU A 215 7.02 22.81 -7.55
CA GLU A 215 5.55 22.93 -7.65
C GLU A 215 4.95 23.58 -6.40
N VAL A 216 5.45 23.26 -5.20
CA VAL A 216 5.02 23.89 -3.95
C VAL A 216 5.20 25.40 -4.02
N LEU A 217 6.38 25.88 -4.45
CA LEU A 217 6.65 27.31 -4.59
C LEU A 217 5.78 28.01 -5.63
N ARG A 218 5.23 27.28 -6.60
CA ARG A 218 4.37 27.83 -7.66
C ARG A 218 2.88 27.82 -7.32
N ARG A 219 2.43 26.87 -6.50
CA ARG A 219 1.00 26.56 -6.30
C ARG A 219 0.52 26.78 -4.89
N GLU A 220 1.38 26.60 -3.89
CA GLU A 220 0.97 26.74 -2.49
C GLU A 220 1.03 28.21 -2.07
N VAL A 221 -0.02 28.67 -1.39
CA VAL A 221 -0.12 30.04 -0.87
C VAL A 221 0.43 30.14 0.55
N ASP A 222 0.41 29.03 1.30
CA ASP A 222 0.85 28.98 2.69
C ASP A 222 2.35 29.32 2.83
N PRO A 223 2.69 30.43 3.52
CA PRO A 223 4.07 30.85 3.71
C PRO A 223 4.94 29.85 4.49
N GLU A 224 4.36 29.01 5.35
CA GLU A 224 5.14 28.00 6.07
C GLU A 224 5.60 26.90 5.12
N LYS A 225 4.67 26.39 4.31
CA LYS A 225 4.92 25.35 3.30
C LYS A 225 5.93 25.82 2.25
N THR A 226 5.83 27.07 1.79
CA THR A 226 6.75 27.61 0.79
C THR A 226 8.14 27.87 1.37
N ARG A 227 8.24 28.36 2.62
CA ARG A 227 9.53 28.51 3.33
C ARG A 227 10.25 27.16 3.49
N GLU A 228 9.53 26.13 3.92
CA GLU A 228 10.09 24.78 4.05
C GLU A 228 10.59 24.24 2.70
N ALA A 229 9.75 24.32 1.66
CA ALA A 229 10.11 23.86 0.32
C ALA A 229 11.34 24.58 -0.24
N ASN A 230 11.43 25.92 -0.06
CA ASN A 230 12.57 26.70 -0.52
C ASN A 230 13.87 26.29 0.20
N LYS A 231 13.80 26.10 1.52
CA LYS A 231 14.93 25.61 2.32
C LYS A 231 15.40 24.24 1.84
N ARG A 232 14.48 23.30 1.61
CA ARG A 232 14.81 21.96 1.10
C ARG A 232 15.38 21.98 -0.31
N LEU A 233 14.76 22.76 -1.20
CA LEU A 233 15.20 22.92 -2.58
C LEU A 233 16.62 23.46 -2.67
N SER A 234 16.94 24.52 -1.92
CA SER A 234 18.30 25.08 -1.88
C SER A 234 19.34 24.06 -1.39
N ALA A 235 19.05 23.30 -0.33
CA ALA A 235 19.91 22.22 0.13
C ALA A 235 20.13 21.14 -0.96
N LEU A 236 19.05 20.76 -1.66
CA LEU A 236 19.10 19.79 -2.76
C LEU A 236 19.76 20.32 -4.03
N LEU A 237 19.98 21.62 -4.19
CA LEU A 237 20.74 22.16 -5.32
C LEU A 237 22.22 22.33 -4.96
N ASN A 238 22.52 22.82 -3.76
CA ASN A 238 23.89 23.02 -3.28
C ASN A 238 24.67 21.70 -3.15
N ASN A 239 24.03 20.62 -2.71
CA ASN A 239 24.70 19.32 -2.64
C ASN A 239 25.07 18.76 -4.03
N ARG A 240 24.49 19.27 -5.13
CA ARG A 240 24.78 18.81 -6.50
C ARG A 240 26.06 19.43 -7.03
N THR A 241 26.36 20.66 -6.65
CA THR A 241 27.59 21.34 -7.06
C THR A 241 28.81 20.74 -6.37
N ALA A 242 28.68 20.34 -5.10
CA ALA A 242 29.74 19.68 -4.33
C ALA A 242 30.10 18.27 -4.84
N GLN A 243 29.17 17.54 -5.46
CA GLN A 243 29.42 16.18 -6.00
C GLN A 243 30.00 16.18 -7.43
N ARG A 244 30.11 17.35 -8.06
CA ARG A 244 30.62 17.51 -9.44
C ARG A 244 32.04 18.10 -9.49
N GLN A 245 32.62 18.40 -8.33
CA GLN A 245 34.00 18.83 -8.15
C GLN A 245 34.82 17.65 -7.61
#